data_AF-A0AAD6ZV25-F1
#
_entry.id   AF-A0AAD6ZV25-F1
#
_cell.length_a   1.000
_cell.length_b   1.000
_cell.length_c   1.000
_cell.angle_alpha   90.00
_cell.angle_beta   90.00
_cell.angle_gamma   90.00
#
_symmetry.space_group_name_H-M   'P 1'
#
loop_
_entity.id
_entity.type
_entity.pdbx_description
1 polymer ?
#
loop_
_entity_poly.entity_id
_entity_poly.type
_entity_poly.pdbx_seq_one_letter_code
_entity_poly.pdbx_strand_id
1 'polypeptide(L)'
;MSRGSESPPPSSLSLHRNRHSSPRHTPYNSEHRPHRNGNENFNPPGIRPGSIIIASHLLHTQDLSRLPSLTTLVNVDEFSSQYGLNNGQRKAVHAFCKMSSEDRAVTIFLRLLRMERQNDEIQVQMQQVQSHLDNIAAFCVQNWKPSPEQVKLLKSLLRHYIIRPVISYNNLVPLVETYILDHAAQLRLGLYKDDPTVKTVVNALLVKENGNTRSAIRKLVWTSLTERSSLETFTKKIVQAYHLPTIPASPPQDIMACMALMRKIAQAYTVF
;
A
#
# COMPACT_ATOMS: atom_id res chain seq x y z
N MET A 1 -6.38 -14.94 78.86
CA MET A 1 -7.71 -14.43 78.45
C MET A 1 -7.57 -13.95 77.02
N SER A 2 -7.63 -14.82 76.02
CA SER A 2 -8.83 -15.40 75.40
C SER A 2 -9.58 -14.42 74.47
N ARG A 3 -9.46 -14.72 73.16
CA ARG A 3 -10.38 -14.40 72.04
C ARG A 3 -10.43 -12.93 71.59
N GLY A 4 -10.57 -12.61 70.30
CA GLY A 4 -10.89 -13.44 69.15
C GLY A 4 -10.60 -12.71 67.84
N SER A 5 -10.25 -13.52 66.85
CA SER A 5 -10.12 -13.23 65.43
C SER A 5 -11.49 -13.04 64.77
N GLU A 6 -11.66 -11.96 64.00
CA GLU A 6 -12.75 -11.84 63.03
C GLU A 6 -12.17 -11.61 61.63
N SER A 7 -12.33 -12.63 60.79
CA SER A 7 -12.06 -12.60 59.36
C SER A 7 -13.30 -12.09 58.62
N PRO A 8 -13.16 -11.24 57.58
CA PRO A 8 -14.27 -10.90 56.71
C PRO A 8 -14.52 -11.97 55.64
N PRO A 9 -15.79 -12.19 55.22
CA PRO A 9 -16.16 -13.18 54.20
C PRO A 9 -15.92 -12.67 52.76
N PRO A 10 -15.64 -13.56 51.79
CA PRO A 10 -15.58 -13.22 50.37
C PRO A 10 -16.98 -13.34 49.75
N SER A 11 -17.42 -12.32 49.01
CA SER A 11 -18.69 -12.34 48.28
C SER A 11 -18.50 -12.15 46.78
N SER A 12 -18.57 -13.30 46.10
CA SER A 12 -19.35 -13.58 44.89
C SER A 12 -19.22 -12.67 43.65
N LEU A 13 -18.47 -13.21 42.68
CA LEU A 13 -18.95 -13.58 41.34
C LEU A 13 -20.29 -12.95 40.91
N SER A 14 -20.22 -11.89 40.09
CA SER A 14 -21.32 -11.49 39.22
C SER A 14 -20.99 -11.86 37.77
N LEU A 15 -21.79 -12.81 37.27
CA LEU A 15 -21.77 -13.33 35.91
C LEU A 15 -22.02 -12.26 34.86
N HIS A 16 -21.29 -12.42 33.76
CA HIS A 16 -21.60 -11.94 32.43
C HIS A 16 -23.09 -12.02 32.06
N ARG A 17 -23.64 -10.92 31.52
CA ARG A 17 -24.81 -10.97 30.64
C ARG A 17 -24.51 -10.17 29.37
N ASN A 18 -23.79 -10.82 28.46
CA ASN A 18 -23.59 -10.38 27.08
C ASN A 18 -24.94 -10.47 26.34
N ARG A 19 -25.60 -9.34 26.08
CA ARG A 19 -26.74 -9.29 25.15
C ARG A 19 -26.20 -8.99 23.77
N HIS A 20 -26.01 -10.05 22.98
CA HIS A 20 -25.85 -9.94 21.53
C HIS A 20 -27.19 -9.53 20.91
N SER A 21 -27.23 -8.31 20.39
CA SER A 21 -28.30 -7.83 19.51
C SER A 21 -27.99 -8.30 18.08
N SER A 22 -28.71 -9.31 17.60
CA SER A 22 -28.67 -9.73 16.19
C SER A 22 -29.22 -8.62 15.28
N PRO A 23 -28.58 -8.30 14.14
CA PRO A 23 -29.16 -7.42 13.14
C PRO A 23 -30.28 -8.14 12.38
N ARG A 24 -31.43 -7.45 12.22
CA ARG A 24 -32.51 -7.87 11.32
C ARG A 24 -32.00 -7.81 9.87
N HIS A 25 -31.92 -8.97 9.23
CA HIS A 25 -31.88 -9.07 7.77
C HIS A 25 -33.26 -8.70 7.21
N THR A 26 -33.32 -7.63 6.42
CA THR A 26 -34.40 -7.40 5.47
C THR A 26 -34.00 -7.98 4.12
N PRO A 27 -34.84 -8.81 3.47
CA PRO A 27 -34.62 -9.23 2.10
C PRO A 27 -35.06 -8.09 1.18
N TYR A 28 -34.15 -7.57 0.35
CA TYR A 28 -34.56 -6.72 -0.76
C TYR A 28 -34.37 -7.46 -2.07
N ASN A 29 -35.48 -7.45 -2.80
CA ASN A 29 -35.83 -8.31 -3.89
C ASN A 29 -35.04 -7.96 -5.13
N SER A 30 -34.52 -9.01 -5.76
CA SER A 30 -34.13 -9.06 -7.16
C SER A 30 -35.33 -8.79 -8.05
N GLU A 31 -35.20 -7.90 -9.05
CA GLU A 31 -35.82 -8.10 -10.36
C GLU A 31 -35.27 -7.15 -11.45
N HIS A 32 -34.65 -7.79 -12.44
CA HIS A 32 -34.64 -7.48 -13.87
C HIS A 32 -34.39 -6.05 -14.40
N ARG A 33 -33.29 -5.90 -15.16
CA ARG A 33 -33.38 -6.05 -16.63
C ARG A 33 -32.01 -6.22 -17.34
N PRO A 34 -31.99 -6.90 -18.50
CA PRO A 34 -30.80 -7.21 -19.29
C PRO A 34 -30.57 -6.22 -20.46
N HIS A 35 -29.46 -6.46 -21.16
CA HIS A 35 -28.95 -5.84 -22.38
C HIS A 35 -28.11 -4.57 -22.23
N ARG A 36 -26.79 -4.74 -22.39
CA ARG A 36 -26.12 -4.13 -23.55
C ARG A 36 -24.85 -4.91 -23.91
N ASN A 37 -24.89 -5.52 -25.09
CA ASN A 37 -23.71 -5.94 -25.85
C ASN A 37 -22.82 -4.72 -26.09
N GLY A 38 -21.58 -4.81 -25.63
CA GLY A 38 -20.51 -3.86 -25.89
C GLY A 38 -19.20 -4.63 -25.88
N ASN A 39 -19.02 -5.43 -26.93
CA ASN A 39 -17.79 -6.16 -27.23
C ASN A 39 -16.73 -5.14 -27.66
N GLU A 40 -16.23 -4.33 -26.72
CA GLU A 40 -15.06 -3.49 -26.94
C GLU A 40 -13.85 -4.34 -26.62
N ASN A 41 -13.33 -4.94 -27.69
CA ASN A 41 -11.98 -5.50 -27.77
C ASN A 41 -10.98 -4.48 -27.23
N PHE A 42 -10.68 -4.57 -25.94
CA PHE A 42 -9.52 -3.93 -25.36
C PHE A 42 -8.31 -4.72 -25.85
N ASN A 43 -7.83 -4.36 -27.05
CA ASN A 43 -6.54 -4.77 -27.55
C ASN A 43 -5.49 -4.18 -26.60
N PRO A 44 -4.75 -4.98 -25.81
CA PRO A 44 -3.59 -4.45 -25.12
C PRO A 44 -2.63 -3.88 -26.17
N PRO A 45 -1.98 -2.74 -25.92
CA PRO A 45 -0.97 -2.20 -26.81
C PRO A 45 0.07 -3.29 -27.04
N GLY A 46 0.23 -3.65 -28.32
CA GLY A 46 1.00 -4.79 -28.76
C GLY A 46 2.32 -4.90 -28.02
N ILE A 47 2.38 -5.86 -27.09
CA ILE A 47 3.59 -6.62 -26.86
C ILE A 47 3.84 -7.25 -28.22
N ARG A 48 4.64 -6.55 -29.02
CA ARG A 48 5.27 -7.12 -30.20
C ARG A 48 5.77 -8.48 -29.72
N PRO A 49 5.45 -9.61 -30.38
CA PRO A 49 6.26 -10.79 -30.19
C PRO A 49 7.67 -10.29 -30.46
N GLY A 50 8.42 -10.10 -29.37
CA GLY A 50 9.82 -9.80 -29.40
C GLY A 50 10.33 -10.97 -30.18
N SER A 51 10.56 -10.70 -31.46
CA SER A 51 11.22 -11.56 -32.40
C SER A 51 12.27 -12.24 -31.56
N ILE A 52 12.09 -13.54 -31.39
CA ILE A 52 13.19 -14.41 -31.11
C ILE A 52 14.09 -14.19 -32.33
N ILE A 53 14.88 -13.13 -32.28
CA ILE A 53 16.15 -13.04 -32.97
C ILE A 53 16.98 -14.05 -32.19
N ILE A 54 16.68 -15.34 -32.39
CA ILE A 54 17.74 -16.33 -32.51
C ILE A 54 18.68 -15.63 -33.46
N ALA A 55 19.86 -15.28 -32.95
CA ALA A 55 20.92 -14.70 -33.73
C ALA A 55 21.28 -15.70 -34.84
N SER A 56 20.52 -15.67 -35.94
CA SER A 56 20.87 -16.23 -37.24
C SER A 56 22.06 -15.48 -37.85
N HIS A 57 22.57 -14.46 -37.15
CA HIS A 57 23.83 -13.78 -37.45
C HIS A 57 25.10 -14.55 -37.06
N LEU A 58 25.00 -15.76 -36.50
CA LEU A 58 26.12 -16.70 -36.33
C LEU A 58 26.13 -17.87 -37.33
N LEU A 59 25.33 -17.78 -38.39
CA LEU A 59 25.54 -18.56 -39.63
C LEU A 59 26.22 -17.67 -40.68
N HIS A 60 27.23 -16.90 -40.27
CA HIS A 60 28.28 -16.61 -41.22
C HIS A 60 28.90 -17.96 -41.54
N THR A 61 28.93 -18.30 -42.82
CA THR A 61 29.58 -19.48 -43.40
C THR A 61 31.01 -19.57 -42.92
N GLN A 62 31.21 -20.06 -41.68
CA GLN A 62 32.49 -20.55 -41.22
C GLN A 62 32.67 -21.86 -41.96
N ASP A 63 33.46 -21.74 -43.00
CA ASP A 63 34.15 -22.81 -43.71
C ASP A 63 34.41 -24.01 -42.78
N LEU A 64 33.47 -24.96 -42.76
CA LEU A 64 33.53 -26.18 -41.92
C LEU A 64 34.72 -27.07 -42.29
N SER A 65 35.41 -26.76 -43.40
CA SER A 65 36.67 -27.38 -43.81
C SER A 65 37.88 -26.90 -43.01
N ARG A 66 37.76 -25.82 -42.20
CA ARG A 66 38.79 -25.27 -41.32
C ARG A 66 38.54 -25.50 -39.84
N LEU A 67 37.65 -26.42 -39.46
CA LEU A 67 37.63 -26.90 -38.08
C LEU A 67 38.94 -27.64 -37.82
N PRO A 68 39.81 -27.15 -36.90
CA PRO A 68 41.07 -27.83 -36.61
C PRO A 68 40.76 -29.28 -36.21
N SER A 69 41.31 -30.20 -36.98
CA SER A 69 41.32 -31.62 -36.65
C SER A 69 41.86 -31.77 -35.23
N LEU A 70 41.03 -32.34 -34.36
CA LEU A 70 41.30 -32.62 -32.95
C LEU A 70 41.59 -31.38 -32.08
N THR A 71 40.58 -30.95 -31.33
CA THR A 71 40.78 -30.37 -30.00
C THR A 71 41.63 -31.36 -29.20
N THR A 72 42.93 -31.09 -29.08
CA THR A 72 43.81 -31.79 -28.16
C THR A 72 43.28 -31.56 -26.74
N LEU A 73 43.39 -32.58 -25.88
CA LEU A 73 42.95 -32.55 -24.46
C LEU A 73 43.39 -31.29 -23.70
N VAL A 74 44.53 -30.72 -24.09
CA VAL A 74 45.10 -29.47 -23.54
C VAL A 74 44.17 -28.27 -23.74
N ASN A 75 43.53 -28.12 -24.91
CA ASN A 75 42.60 -27.02 -25.16
C ASN A 75 41.32 -27.16 -24.34
N VAL A 76 40.88 -28.39 -24.05
CA VAL A 76 39.66 -28.65 -23.27
C VAL A 76 39.81 -28.17 -21.83
N ASP A 77 40.99 -28.33 -21.22
CA ASP A 77 41.26 -27.87 -19.85
C ASP A 77 41.41 -26.34 -19.76
N GLU A 78 41.98 -25.71 -20.80
CA GLU A 78 42.06 -24.25 -20.89
C GLU A 78 40.67 -23.63 -21.02
N PHE A 79 39.84 -24.13 -21.95
CA PHE A 79 38.44 -23.69 -22.09
C PHE A 79 37.64 -23.97 -20.81
N SER A 80 37.80 -25.15 -20.21
CA SER A 80 37.09 -25.49 -18.97
C SER A 80 37.46 -24.57 -17.80
N SER A 81 38.71 -24.11 -17.75
CA SER A 81 39.18 -23.14 -16.75
C SER A 81 38.67 -21.73 -17.03
N GLN A 82 38.61 -21.33 -18.31
CA GLN A 82 38.05 -20.05 -18.75
C GLN A 82 36.55 -19.93 -18.42
N TYR A 83 35.77 -21.00 -18.58
CA TYR A 83 34.34 -21.02 -18.26
C TYR A 83 34.03 -21.38 -16.80
N GLY A 84 35.05 -21.49 -15.94
CA GLY A 84 34.87 -21.71 -14.50
C GLY A 84 34.22 -23.05 -14.14
N LEU A 85 34.35 -24.08 -14.99
CA LEU A 85 33.73 -25.38 -14.75
C LEU A 85 34.32 -26.05 -13.52
N ASN A 86 33.47 -26.68 -12.71
CA ASN A 86 33.92 -27.46 -11.55
C ASN A 86 34.54 -28.80 -11.97
N ASN A 87 35.30 -29.44 -11.07
CA ASN A 87 36.01 -30.69 -11.39
C ASN A 87 35.11 -31.83 -11.91
N GLY A 88 33.84 -31.87 -11.51
CA GLY A 88 32.85 -32.84 -12.02
C GLY A 88 32.45 -32.55 -13.46
N GLN A 89 32.15 -31.29 -13.77
CA GLN A 89 31.82 -30.81 -15.11
C GLN A 89 33.00 -30.99 -16.07
N ARG A 90 34.23 -30.70 -15.62
CA ARG A 90 35.46 -30.93 -16.39
C ARG A 90 35.59 -32.40 -16.83
N LYS A 91 35.39 -33.34 -15.89
CA LYS A 91 35.40 -34.78 -16.19
C LYS A 91 34.32 -35.16 -17.20
N ALA A 92 33.14 -34.54 -17.12
CA ALA A 92 32.05 -34.78 -18.07
C ALA A 92 32.38 -34.26 -19.48
N VAL A 93 33.01 -33.09 -19.60
CA VAL A 93 33.47 -32.56 -20.90
C VAL A 93 34.56 -33.47 -21.51
N HIS A 94 35.52 -33.91 -20.70
CA HIS A 94 36.54 -34.88 -21.15
C HIS A 94 35.95 -36.21 -21.60
N ALA A 95 34.95 -36.73 -20.88
CA ALA A 95 34.23 -37.93 -21.28
C ALA A 95 33.48 -37.72 -22.60
N PHE A 96 32.83 -36.57 -22.77
CA PHE A 96 32.14 -36.18 -24.01
C PHE A 96 33.10 -36.08 -25.20
N CYS A 97 34.29 -35.51 -25.02
CA CYS A 97 35.32 -35.42 -26.07
C CYS A 97 35.84 -36.78 -26.54
N LYS A 98 35.75 -37.82 -25.71
CA LYS A 98 36.16 -39.19 -26.05
C LYS A 98 35.09 -39.99 -26.83
N MET A 99 33.87 -39.48 -26.93
CA MET A 99 32.77 -40.14 -27.65
C MET A 99 32.91 -40.00 -29.18
N SER A 100 32.29 -40.92 -29.93
CA SER A 100 32.23 -40.82 -31.39
C SER A 100 31.53 -39.53 -31.83
N SER A 101 31.74 -39.10 -33.08
CA SER A 101 31.10 -37.86 -33.57
C SER A 101 29.57 -37.98 -33.60
N GLU A 102 29.05 -39.15 -33.96
CA GLU A 102 27.61 -39.44 -33.99
C GLU A 102 27.03 -39.41 -32.57
N ASP A 103 27.69 -40.07 -31.60
CA ASP A 103 27.25 -40.08 -30.21
C ASP A 103 27.28 -38.69 -29.57
N ARG A 104 28.27 -37.85 -29.94
CA ARG A 104 28.34 -36.46 -29.49
C ARG A 104 27.16 -35.64 -29.99
N ALA A 105 26.80 -35.77 -31.27
CA ALA A 105 25.66 -35.07 -31.86
C ALA A 105 24.35 -35.49 -31.18
N VAL A 106 24.12 -36.79 -30.99
CA VAL A 106 22.95 -37.32 -30.28
C VAL A 106 22.90 -36.81 -28.84
N THR A 107 24.04 -36.83 -28.13
CA THR A 107 24.12 -36.36 -26.74
C THR A 107 23.81 -34.87 -26.62
N ILE A 108 24.31 -34.02 -27.54
CA ILE A 108 23.98 -32.59 -27.58
C ILE A 108 22.48 -32.40 -27.81
N PHE A 109 21.91 -33.11 -28.81
CA PHE A 109 20.48 -33.00 -29.12
C PHE A 109 19.60 -33.41 -27.93
N LEU A 110 19.92 -34.52 -27.26
CA LEU A 110 19.23 -34.94 -26.03
C LEU A 110 19.36 -33.92 -24.90
N ARG A 111 20.52 -33.28 -24.75
CA ARG A 111 20.73 -32.22 -23.75
C ARG A 111 19.92 -30.97 -24.08
N LEU A 112 19.83 -30.58 -25.35
CA LEU A 112 19.00 -29.47 -25.80
C LEU A 112 17.53 -29.73 -25.49
N LEU A 113 16.98 -30.88 -25.87
CA LEU A 113 15.60 -31.26 -25.56
C LEU A 113 15.33 -31.28 -24.04
N ARG A 114 16.29 -31.76 -23.25
CA ARG A 114 16.18 -31.72 -21.79
C ARG A 114 16.17 -30.29 -21.26
N MET A 115 17.00 -29.40 -21.79
CA MET A 115 17.01 -27.98 -21.40
C MET A 115 15.72 -27.27 -21.78
N GLU A 116 15.15 -27.54 -22.95
CA GLU A 116 13.84 -27.01 -23.36
C GLU A 116 12.76 -27.40 -22.35
N ARG A 117 12.67 -28.69 -21.99
CA ARG A 117 11.74 -29.15 -20.97
C ARG A 117 11.97 -28.48 -19.61
N GLN A 118 13.22 -28.31 -19.18
CA GLN A 118 13.55 -27.63 -17.92
C GLN A 118 13.13 -26.16 -17.96
N ASN A 119 13.29 -25.48 -19.10
CA ASN A 119 12.83 -24.11 -19.28
C ASN A 119 11.29 -24.02 -19.22
N ASP A 120 10.58 -24.97 -19.82
CA ASP A 120 9.12 -25.05 -19.72
C ASP A 120 8.66 -25.22 -18.26
N GLU A 121 9.33 -26.12 -17.52
CA GLU A 121 9.06 -26.34 -16.09
C GLU A 121 9.30 -25.06 -15.26
N ILE A 122 10.41 -24.34 -15.52
CA ILE A 122 10.70 -23.05 -14.87
C ILE A 122 9.65 -21.99 -15.23
N GLN A 123 9.23 -21.93 -16.50
CA GLN A 123 8.22 -20.98 -16.95
C GLN A 123 6.88 -21.23 -16.26
N VAL A 124 6.46 -22.48 -16.11
CA VAL A 124 5.26 -22.85 -15.35
C VAL A 124 5.39 -22.44 -13.88
N GLN A 125 6.54 -22.69 -13.24
CA GLN A 125 6.78 -22.25 -11.87
C GLN A 125 6.74 -20.73 -11.72
N MET A 126 7.30 -19.97 -12.66
CA MET A 126 7.23 -18.52 -12.66
C MET A 126 5.80 -18.00 -12.81
N GLN A 127 4.99 -18.62 -13.67
CA GLN A 127 3.57 -18.28 -13.79
C GLN A 127 2.80 -18.53 -12.49
N GLN A 128 3.08 -19.64 -11.81
CA GLN A 128 2.50 -19.94 -10.50
C GLN A 128 2.90 -18.89 -9.46
N VAL A 129 4.18 -18.54 -9.36
CA VAL A 129 4.66 -17.49 -8.45
C VAL A 129 3.98 -16.14 -8.76
N GLN A 130 3.88 -15.77 -10.03
CA GLN A 130 3.19 -14.54 -10.43
C GLN A 130 1.74 -14.54 -9.97
N SER A 131 0.99 -15.62 -10.20
CA SER A 131 -0.41 -15.73 -9.74
C SER A 131 -0.54 -15.67 -8.21
N HIS A 132 0.40 -16.24 -7.47
CA HIS A 132 0.44 -16.12 -6.01
C HIS A 132 0.69 -14.68 -5.56
N LEU A 133 1.60 -13.96 -6.23
CA LEU A 133 1.87 -12.56 -5.94
C LEU A 133 0.66 -11.67 -6.27
N ASP A 134 -0.03 -11.92 -7.38
CA ASP A 134 -1.25 -11.19 -7.76
C ASP A 134 -2.36 -11.40 -6.73
N ASN A 135 -2.51 -12.63 -6.22
CA ASN A 135 -3.44 -12.94 -5.14
C ASN A 135 -3.07 -12.21 -3.84
N ILE A 136 -1.80 -12.21 -3.45
CA ILE A 136 -1.31 -11.47 -2.27
C ILE A 136 -1.57 -9.97 -2.44
N ALA A 137 -1.28 -9.41 -3.61
CA ALA A 137 -1.53 -8.01 -3.91
C ALA A 137 -3.03 -7.68 -3.78
N ALA A 138 -3.91 -8.52 -4.31
CA ALA A 138 -5.36 -8.36 -4.17
C ALA A 138 -5.81 -8.37 -2.70
N PHE A 139 -5.28 -9.28 -1.87
CA PHE A 139 -5.57 -9.31 -0.44
C PHE A 139 -5.04 -8.08 0.31
N CYS A 140 -3.87 -7.58 -0.09
CA CYS A 140 -3.29 -6.36 0.48
C CYS A 140 -4.14 -5.13 0.15
N VAL A 141 -4.66 -5.02 -1.08
CA VAL A 141 -5.54 -3.92 -1.50
C VAL A 141 -6.84 -3.92 -0.67
N GLN A 142 -7.46 -5.08 -0.48
CA GLN A 142 -8.71 -5.18 0.27
C GLN A 142 -8.57 -4.79 1.76
N ASN A 143 -7.41 -5.03 2.35
CA ASN A 143 -7.18 -4.80 3.77
C ASN A 143 -6.31 -3.57 4.07
N TRP A 144 -6.04 -2.75 3.06
CA TRP A 144 -5.20 -1.58 3.24
C TRP A 144 -5.84 -0.62 4.24
N LYS A 145 -5.05 -0.20 5.23
CA LYS A 145 -5.42 0.79 6.24
C LYS A 145 -4.26 1.75 6.47
N PRO A 146 -4.54 3.04 6.69
CA PRO A 146 -3.49 3.98 7.05
C PRO A 146 -2.90 3.62 8.41
N SER A 147 -1.58 3.79 8.53
CA SER A 147 -0.85 3.62 9.78
C SER A 147 -1.41 4.55 10.88
N PRO A 148 -1.36 4.18 12.16
CA PRO A 148 -1.81 5.05 13.26
C PRO A 148 -1.19 6.45 13.23
N GLU A 149 0.07 6.57 12.82
CA GLU A 149 0.80 7.82 12.65
C GLU A 149 0.24 8.66 11.51
N GLN A 150 -0.10 8.03 10.37
CA GLN A 150 -0.74 8.69 9.24
C GLN A 150 -2.13 9.19 9.64
N VAL A 151 -2.90 8.39 10.39
CA VAL A 151 -4.20 8.81 10.93
C VAL A 151 -4.03 10.03 11.84
N LYS A 152 -3.03 10.04 12.72
CA LYS A 152 -2.73 11.19 13.60
C LYS A 152 -2.34 12.42 12.78
N LEU A 153 -1.55 12.25 11.74
CA LEU A 153 -1.11 13.33 10.85
C LEU A 153 -2.30 13.93 10.09
N LEU A 154 -3.15 13.11 9.47
CA LEU A 154 -4.35 13.53 8.75
C LEU A 154 -5.34 14.26 9.68
N LYS A 155 -5.53 13.76 10.91
CA LYS A 155 -6.32 14.44 11.94
C LYS A 155 -5.75 15.81 12.28
N SER A 156 -4.43 15.91 12.45
CA SER A 156 -3.78 17.16 12.81
C SER A 156 -3.85 18.16 11.65
N LEU A 157 -3.80 17.69 10.40
CA LEU A 157 -3.97 18.52 9.22
C LEU A 157 -5.40 19.06 9.12
N LEU A 158 -6.44 18.23 9.32
CA LEU A 158 -7.83 18.70 9.41
C LEU A 158 -8.03 19.76 10.50
N ARG A 159 -7.41 19.56 11.67
CA ARG A 159 -7.41 20.54 12.76
C ARG A 159 -6.73 21.85 12.38
N HIS A 160 -5.65 21.81 11.60
CA HIS A 160 -5.02 23.02 11.12
C HIS A 160 -5.94 23.83 10.21
N TYR A 161 -6.58 23.17 9.24
CA TYR A 161 -7.47 23.86 8.31
C TYR A 161 -8.76 24.37 8.96
N ILE A 162 -9.27 23.73 10.02
CA ILE A 162 -10.54 24.15 10.65
C ILE A 162 -10.41 25.47 11.43
N ILE A 163 -9.23 25.78 11.94
CA ILE A 163 -9.00 27.02 12.71
C ILE A 163 -8.62 28.20 11.81
N ARG A 164 -8.27 27.93 10.54
CA ARG A 164 -7.91 28.97 9.58
C ARG A 164 -9.14 29.63 8.97
N PRO A 165 -9.03 30.91 8.58
CA PRO A 165 -10.06 31.55 7.77
C PRO A 165 -10.14 30.84 6.42
N VAL A 166 -11.25 30.14 6.18
CA VAL A 166 -11.57 29.51 4.90
C VAL A 166 -12.86 30.11 4.37
N ILE A 167 -12.97 30.23 3.04
CA ILE A 167 -14.16 30.78 2.38
C ILE A 167 -15.41 29.97 2.76
N SER A 168 -15.27 28.65 2.86
CA SER A 168 -16.36 27.76 3.25
C SER A 168 -15.86 26.56 4.04
N TYR A 169 -16.44 26.34 5.22
CA TYR A 169 -16.19 25.16 6.05
C TYR A 169 -16.76 23.87 5.46
N ASN A 170 -17.61 23.96 4.43
CA ASN A 170 -18.13 22.77 3.75
C ASN A 170 -17.08 22.15 2.82
N ASN A 171 -16.07 22.92 2.41
CA ASN A 171 -15.04 22.51 1.46
C ASN A 171 -13.70 22.16 2.13
N LEU A 172 -13.70 21.89 3.43
CA LEU A 172 -12.47 21.60 4.18
C LEU A 172 -11.81 20.29 3.72
N VAL A 173 -12.60 19.24 3.47
CA VAL A 173 -12.07 17.95 2.99
C VAL A 173 -11.39 18.12 1.61
N PRO A 174 -12.02 18.71 0.58
CA PRO A 174 -11.35 19.00 -0.70
C PRO A 174 -10.04 19.79 -0.58
N LEU A 175 -9.97 20.78 0.33
CA LEU A 175 -8.73 21.54 0.56
C LEU A 175 -7.61 20.64 1.11
N VAL A 176 -7.97 19.76 2.05
CA VAL A 176 -7.04 18.78 2.61
C VAL A 176 -6.63 17.73 1.58
N GLU A 177 -7.56 17.24 0.75
CA GLU A 177 -7.25 16.32 -0.34
C GLU A 177 -6.24 16.93 -1.32
N THR A 178 -6.45 18.19 -1.71
CA THR A 178 -5.52 18.93 -2.58
C THR A 178 -4.12 19.01 -1.95
N TYR A 179 -4.05 19.35 -0.66
CA TYR A 179 -2.77 19.38 0.06
C TYR A 179 -2.08 18.00 0.08
N ILE A 180 -2.84 16.92 0.28
CA ILE A 180 -2.29 15.56 0.29
C ILE A 180 -1.75 15.19 -1.09
N LEU A 181 -2.43 15.56 -2.18
CA LEU A 181 -1.94 15.32 -3.55
C LEU A 181 -0.60 16.02 -3.79
N ASP A 182 -0.47 17.27 -3.35
CA ASP A 182 0.74 18.06 -3.54
C ASP A 182 1.92 17.58 -2.67
N HIS A 183 1.63 17.00 -1.50
CA HIS A 183 2.62 16.62 -0.48
C HIS A 183 2.63 15.13 -0.15
N ALA A 184 2.15 14.29 -1.06
CA ALA A 184 1.94 12.84 -0.86
C ALA A 184 3.19 12.14 -0.32
N ALA A 185 4.37 12.47 -0.85
CA ALA A 185 5.65 11.91 -0.41
C ALA A 185 5.99 12.27 1.04
N GLN A 186 5.80 13.54 1.43
CA GLN A 186 6.10 14.02 2.79
C GLN A 186 5.16 13.40 3.84
N LEU A 187 3.89 13.17 3.46
CA LEU A 187 2.88 12.55 4.31
C LEU A 187 2.99 11.02 4.36
N ARG A 188 3.97 10.43 3.63
CA ARG A 188 4.11 8.98 3.41
C ARG A 188 2.85 8.36 2.82
N LEU A 189 2.13 9.12 1.99
CA LEU A 189 0.91 8.73 1.29
C LEU A 189 1.15 8.71 -0.22
N GLY A 190 2.32 8.23 -0.67
CA GLY A 190 2.69 8.22 -2.09
C GLY A 190 1.63 7.52 -2.97
N LEU A 191 1.09 6.40 -2.49
CA LEU A 191 0.05 5.64 -3.18
C LEU A 191 -1.30 6.37 -3.26
N TYR A 192 -1.52 7.47 -2.54
CA TYR A 192 -2.79 8.20 -2.58
C TYR A 192 -3.10 8.78 -3.97
N LYS A 193 -2.05 9.10 -4.74
CA LYS A 193 -2.19 9.62 -6.10
C LYS A 193 -2.55 8.53 -7.12
N ASP A 194 -1.96 7.35 -6.95
CA ASP A 194 -1.94 6.31 -7.98
C ASP A 194 -2.95 5.17 -7.69
N ASP A 195 -3.24 4.89 -6.42
CA ASP A 195 -4.14 3.80 -6.00
C ASP A 195 -5.53 4.35 -5.59
N PRO A 196 -6.60 4.04 -6.35
CA PRO A 196 -7.95 4.50 -6.05
C PRO A 196 -8.50 3.92 -4.74
N THR A 197 -8.04 2.74 -4.31
CA THR A 197 -8.45 2.12 -3.05
C THR A 197 -7.91 2.91 -1.87
N VAL A 198 -6.60 3.23 -1.91
CA VAL A 198 -5.96 4.09 -0.89
C VAL A 198 -6.66 5.44 -0.81
N LYS A 199 -6.93 6.05 -1.97
CA LYS A 199 -7.66 7.33 -2.05
C LYS A 199 -9.04 7.24 -1.39
N THR A 200 -9.80 6.19 -1.70
CA THR A 200 -11.15 5.97 -1.14
C THR A 200 -11.11 5.81 0.39
N VAL A 201 -10.18 4.99 0.91
CA VAL A 201 -10.04 4.74 2.35
C VAL A 201 -9.63 6.02 3.08
N VAL A 202 -8.66 6.77 2.55
CA VAL A 202 -8.21 8.04 3.14
C VAL A 202 -9.31 9.09 3.11
N ASN A 203 -10.05 9.22 2.00
CA ASN A 203 -11.15 10.19 1.89
C ASN A 203 -12.29 9.86 2.87
N ALA A 204 -12.66 8.58 3.01
CA ALA A 204 -13.64 8.15 4.00
C ALA A 204 -13.20 8.50 5.43
N LEU A 205 -11.91 8.31 5.75
CA LEU A 205 -11.33 8.72 7.03
C LEU A 205 -11.41 10.24 7.22
N LEU A 206 -11.04 11.03 6.20
CA LEU A 206 -11.08 12.50 6.26
C LEU A 206 -12.50 13.02 6.51
N VAL A 207 -13.51 12.48 5.84
CA VAL A 207 -14.91 12.86 6.04
C VAL A 207 -15.35 12.58 7.48
N LYS A 208 -15.04 11.38 7.99
CA LYS A 208 -15.35 11.00 9.37
C LYS A 208 -14.68 11.94 10.37
N GLU A 209 -13.38 12.16 10.22
CA GLU A 209 -12.61 12.97 11.16
C GLU A 209 -12.89 14.48 11.04
N ASN A 210 -13.34 14.96 9.88
CA ASN A 210 -13.85 16.32 9.71
C ASN A 210 -15.10 16.54 10.60
N GLY A 211 -16.05 15.60 10.59
CA GLY A 211 -17.23 15.64 11.46
C GLY A 211 -16.88 15.65 12.95
N ASN A 212 -15.93 14.81 13.35
CA ASN A 212 -15.42 14.75 14.73
C ASN A 212 -14.75 16.08 15.13
N THR A 213 -13.90 16.61 14.26
CA THR A 213 -13.14 17.83 14.51
C THR A 213 -14.06 19.06 14.59
N ARG A 214 -15.06 19.17 13.70
CA ARG A 214 -16.12 20.20 13.76
C ARG A 214 -16.93 20.12 15.04
N SER A 215 -17.21 18.92 15.53
CA SER A 215 -17.94 18.74 16.79
C SER A 215 -17.07 19.09 18.00
N ALA A 216 -15.77 18.74 17.97
CA ALA A 216 -14.83 19.10 19.02
C ALA A 216 -14.63 20.62 19.13
N ILE A 217 -14.43 21.32 18.01
CA ILE A 217 -14.24 22.78 18.03
C ILE A 217 -15.49 23.51 18.54
N ARG A 218 -16.69 23.06 18.14
CA ARG A 218 -17.95 23.60 18.69
C ARG A 218 -18.00 23.42 20.20
N LYS A 219 -17.72 22.24 20.72
CA LYS A 219 -17.67 22.03 22.19
C LYS A 219 -16.70 23.00 22.86
N LEU A 220 -15.49 23.15 22.34
CA LEU A 220 -14.49 24.08 22.87
C LEU A 220 -14.97 25.53 22.84
N VAL A 221 -15.63 25.97 21.78
CA VAL A 221 -16.21 27.32 21.67
C VAL A 221 -17.28 27.53 22.74
N TRP A 222 -18.17 26.55 22.97
CA TRP A 222 -19.23 26.67 23.98
C TRP A 222 -18.65 26.66 25.39
N THR A 223 -17.71 25.75 25.68
CA THR A 223 -16.99 25.72 26.95
C THR A 223 -16.27 27.03 27.23
N SER A 224 -15.68 27.65 26.19
CA SER A 224 -15.00 28.94 26.35
C SER A 224 -15.94 30.05 26.85
N LEU A 225 -17.21 30.03 26.42
CA LEU A 225 -18.24 30.99 26.83
C LEU A 225 -18.70 30.74 28.26
N THR A 226 -18.96 29.48 28.62
CA THR A 226 -19.38 29.11 29.98
C THR A 226 -18.30 29.42 31.01
N GLU A 227 -17.03 29.20 30.66
CA GLU A 227 -15.88 29.51 31.52
C GLU A 227 -15.49 31.00 31.52
N ARG A 228 -16.16 31.84 30.71
CA ARG A 228 -15.85 33.27 30.54
C ARG A 228 -14.38 33.54 30.19
N SER A 229 -13.74 32.62 29.48
CA SER A 229 -12.34 32.76 29.06
C SER A 229 -12.14 33.97 28.14
N SER A 230 -11.04 34.71 28.28
CA SER A 230 -10.72 35.79 27.34
C SER A 230 -10.49 35.23 25.93
N LEU A 231 -10.85 36.01 24.90
CA LEU A 231 -10.69 35.59 23.50
C LEU A 231 -9.24 35.22 23.18
N GLU A 232 -8.28 36.00 23.68
CA GLU A 232 -6.86 35.76 23.48
C GLU A 232 -6.41 34.42 24.11
N THR A 233 -6.79 34.17 25.37
CA THR A 233 -6.46 32.92 26.07
C THR A 233 -7.05 31.70 25.36
N PHE A 234 -8.32 31.80 24.95
CA PHE A 234 -8.99 30.74 24.21
C PHE A 234 -8.30 30.49 22.86
N THR A 235 -8.04 31.54 22.08
CA THR A 235 -7.41 31.43 20.76
C THR A 235 -6.00 30.85 20.89
N LYS A 236 -5.22 31.26 21.90
CA LYS A 236 -3.89 30.69 22.17
C LYS A 236 -3.95 29.19 22.45
N LYS A 237 -4.90 28.73 23.28
CA LYS A 237 -5.13 27.30 23.53
C LYS A 237 -5.47 26.53 22.25
N ILE A 238 -6.34 27.10 21.41
CA ILE A 238 -6.72 26.50 20.12
C ILE A 238 -5.52 26.41 19.18
N VAL A 239 -4.80 27.51 18.97
CA VAL A 239 -3.61 27.57 18.11
C VAL A 239 -2.55 26.56 18.56
N GLN A 240 -2.29 26.46 19.87
CA GLN A 240 -1.32 25.50 20.40
C GLN A 240 -1.70 24.03 20.12
N ALA A 241 -3.00 23.71 20.10
CA ALA A 241 -3.48 22.36 19.91
C ALA A 241 -3.78 21.99 18.44
N TYR A 242 -4.00 22.97 17.56
CA TYR A 242 -4.54 22.76 16.21
C TYR A 242 -3.61 23.31 15.10
N HIS A 243 -2.68 24.22 15.40
CA HIS A 243 -1.79 24.79 14.39
C HIS A 243 -0.63 23.86 14.01
N LEU A 244 -0.24 23.86 12.73
CA LEU A 244 0.88 23.13 12.15
C LEU A 244 1.54 23.98 11.05
N PRO A 245 2.80 23.71 10.68
CA PRO A 245 3.78 22.90 11.40
C PRO A 245 4.42 23.66 12.57
N THR A 246 4.58 24.97 12.44
CA THR A 246 5.20 25.84 13.45
C THR A 246 4.10 26.58 14.21
N ILE A 247 4.11 26.49 15.54
CA ILE A 247 3.13 27.18 16.39
C ILE A 247 3.59 28.64 16.56
N PRO A 248 2.79 29.64 16.17
CA PRO A 248 3.16 31.04 16.34
C PRO A 248 3.16 31.43 17.83
N ALA A 249 4.07 32.33 18.21
CA ALA A 249 4.23 32.77 19.61
C ALA A 249 2.98 33.50 20.14
N SER A 250 2.34 34.29 19.28
CA SER A 250 1.07 34.96 19.53
C SER A 250 -0.02 34.42 18.59
N PRO A 251 -1.30 34.42 19.00
CA PRO A 251 -2.38 33.99 18.13
C PRO A 251 -2.52 34.93 16.93
N PRO A 252 -2.49 34.42 15.68
CA PRO A 252 -2.70 35.24 14.49
C PRO A 252 -4.05 35.95 14.51
N GLN A 253 -4.09 37.20 14.04
CA GLN A 253 -5.28 38.06 14.10
C GLN A 253 -6.46 37.48 13.30
N ASP A 254 -6.17 36.85 12.17
CA ASP A 254 -7.15 36.20 11.29
C ASP A 254 -7.83 35.00 11.97
N ILE A 255 -7.05 34.15 12.65
CA ILE A 255 -7.57 33.04 13.47
C ILE A 255 -8.35 33.58 14.66
N MET A 256 -7.87 34.65 15.31
CA MET A 256 -8.55 35.27 16.44
C MET A 256 -9.91 35.86 16.04
N ALA A 257 -9.99 36.54 14.89
CA ALA A 257 -11.24 37.06 14.34
C ALA A 257 -12.23 35.92 14.03
N CYS A 258 -11.73 34.82 13.47
CA CYS A 258 -12.53 33.62 13.22
C CYS A 258 -13.11 33.03 14.53
N MET A 259 -12.28 32.87 15.56
CA MET A 259 -12.72 32.40 16.88
C MET A 259 -13.73 33.37 17.53
N ALA A 260 -13.52 34.69 17.39
CA ALA A 260 -14.45 35.71 17.87
C ALA A 260 -15.82 35.58 17.22
N LEU A 261 -15.86 35.40 15.90
CA LEU A 261 -17.09 35.19 15.14
C LEU A 261 -17.81 33.91 15.60
N MET A 262 -17.09 32.79 15.75
CA MET A 262 -17.68 31.54 16.25
C MET A 262 -18.28 31.72 17.65
N ARG A 263 -17.60 32.43 18.55
CA ARG A 263 -18.11 32.74 19.90
C ARG A 263 -19.34 33.64 19.84
N LYS A 264 -19.35 34.66 18.99
CA LYS A 264 -20.50 35.56 18.80
C LYS A 264 -21.72 34.81 18.31
N ILE A 265 -21.55 33.91 17.34
CA ILE A 265 -22.63 33.05 16.84
C ILE A 265 -23.12 32.13 17.96
N ALA A 266 -22.23 31.45 18.67
CA ALA A 266 -22.59 30.55 19.76
C ALA A 266 -23.36 31.28 20.88
N GLN A 267 -22.92 32.50 21.25
CA GLN A 267 -23.55 33.34 22.26
C GLN A 267 -25.01 33.66 21.92
N ALA A 268 -25.33 33.91 20.64
CA ALA A 268 -26.70 34.16 20.20
C ALA A 268 -27.64 32.96 20.46
N TYR A 269 -27.10 31.73 20.49
CA TYR A 269 -27.84 30.51 20.83
C TYR A 269 -27.78 30.14 22.30
N THR A 270 -27.05 30.89 23.14
CA THR A 270 -26.90 30.60 24.58
C THR A 270 -27.86 31.42 25.45
N VAL A 271 -28.78 32.19 24.85
CA VAL A 271 -29.78 32.97 25.58
C VAL A 271 -30.83 32.03 26.18
N PHE A 272 -30.64 31.71 27.46
CA PHE A 272 -31.66 31.30 28.43
C PHE A 272 -31.56 32.24 29.63
#